data_AF-A0A957TGX7-F1
#
_entry.id   AF-A0A957TGX7-F1
#
_cell.length_a   1.000
_cell.length_b   1.000
_cell.length_c   1.000
_cell.angle_alpha   90.00
_cell.angle_beta   90.00
_cell.angle_gamma   90.00
#
_symmetry.space_group_name_H-M   'P 1'
#
loop_
_entity.id
_entity.type
_entity.pdbx_description
1 polymer ?
#
loop_
_entity_poly.entity_id
_entity_poly.type
_entity_poly.pdbx_seq_one_letter_code
_entity_poly.pdbx_strand_id
1 'polypeptide(L)'
;MKLDKNTITGLAEHLENAELEARDVTKITDDHPDMDWDDAYAIQDEIRRRKEARGNKTVGLKCGLTSFAKMKQMGVEVPVFGFVSDYMARPDGGEIKTAELIHPKIEAEICIITKAPLKGPGCHMGAVMAATDLVLPAVEVIDSRYRDFKFDLKSVVADNTSASRFVIGGRPKDLGELDLRTLGVVLEKNGEVVTMAAGAAVLGHPLAAVAMLANHLGARDQEIPAGTFIMTGGVTEAIAVQAGDNVAVRFQDLGTVSMRFV
;
A
#
# COMPACT_ATOMS: atom_id res chain seq x y z
N MET A 1 11.87 -18.24 -9.77
CA MET A 1 12.98 -17.89 -8.85
C MET A 1 14.33 -18.14 -9.50
N LYS A 2 15.13 -17.08 -9.59
CA LYS A 2 16.52 -17.06 -10.07
C LYS A 2 17.52 -16.90 -8.95
N LEU A 3 17.12 -16.30 -7.83
CA LEU A 3 18.00 -16.09 -6.68
C LEU A 3 17.98 -17.31 -5.76
N ASP A 4 19.13 -17.60 -5.15
CA ASP A 4 19.20 -18.61 -4.09
C ASP A 4 18.65 -18.06 -2.76
N LYS A 5 18.39 -18.98 -1.82
CA LYS A 5 17.81 -18.63 -0.52
C LYS A 5 18.70 -17.66 0.28
N ASN A 6 20.02 -17.82 0.22
CA ASN A 6 20.94 -16.98 0.97
C ASN A 6 20.91 -15.54 0.44
N THR A 7 20.83 -15.37 -0.87
CA THR A 7 20.69 -14.07 -1.55
C THR A 7 19.37 -13.41 -1.19
N ILE A 8 18.25 -14.15 -1.22
CA ILE A 8 16.93 -13.64 -0.81
C ILE A 8 16.97 -13.14 0.63
N THR A 9 17.52 -13.93 1.56
CA THR A 9 17.63 -13.53 2.97
C THR A 9 18.53 -12.30 3.16
N GLY A 10 19.66 -12.24 2.44
CA GLY A 10 20.57 -11.09 2.49
C GLY A 10 19.93 -9.81 1.95
N LEU A 11 19.20 -9.88 0.84
CA LEU A 11 18.48 -8.73 0.27
C LEU A 11 17.31 -8.28 1.15
N ALA A 12 16.57 -9.22 1.75
CA ALA A 12 15.52 -8.90 2.71
C ALA A 12 16.06 -8.16 3.93
N GLU A 13 17.18 -8.62 4.50
CA GLU A 13 17.87 -7.93 5.58
C GLU A 13 18.37 -6.54 5.16
N HIS A 14 18.96 -6.44 3.98
CA HIS A 14 19.47 -5.17 3.44
C HIS A 14 18.37 -4.10 3.33
N LEU A 15 17.24 -4.45 2.72
CA LEU A 15 16.09 -3.55 2.53
C LEU A 15 15.37 -3.26 3.86
N GLU A 16 15.19 -4.25 4.72
CA GLU A 16 14.59 -4.04 6.03
C GLU A 16 15.45 -3.12 6.91
N ASN A 17 16.77 -3.29 6.90
CA ASN A 17 17.67 -2.39 7.64
C ASN A 17 17.62 -0.97 7.08
N ALA A 18 17.50 -0.80 5.76
CA ALA A 18 17.31 0.53 5.16
C ALA A 18 16.04 1.24 5.67
N GLU A 19 14.93 0.50 5.84
CA GLU A 19 13.71 1.01 6.50
C GLU A 19 13.96 1.37 7.97
N LEU A 20 14.54 0.45 8.75
CA LEU A 20 14.74 0.62 10.20
C LEU A 20 15.74 1.72 10.55
N GLU A 21 16.72 1.97 9.68
CA GLU A 21 17.77 2.96 9.85
C GLU A 21 17.44 4.30 9.16
N ALA A 22 16.27 4.41 8.52
CA ALA A 22 15.85 5.58 7.73
C ALA A 22 16.93 6.04 6.73
N ARG A 23 17.49 5.10 5.96
CA ARG A 23 18.50 5.39 4.94
C ARG A 23 18.11 4.81 3.58
N ASP A 24 18.51 5.50 2.52
CA ASP A 24 18.33 4.99 1.18
C ASP A 24 19.38 3.94 0.79
N VAL A 25 19.07 3.19 -0.27
CA VAL A 25 19.93 2.23 -0.94
C VAL A 25 19.86 2.41 -2.45
N THR A 26 20.84 1.87 -3.16
CA THR A 26 20.76 1.69 -4.61
C THR A 26 19.82 0.54 -4.94
N LYS A 27 19.31 0.55 -6.18
CA LYS A 27 18.33 -0.43 -6.64
C LYS A 27 18.96 -1.82 -6.74
N ILE A 28 18.38 -2.81 -6.07
CA ILE A 28 18.96 -4.17 -5.95
C ILE A 28 19.09 -4.92 -7.29
N THR A 29 18.31 -4.57 -8.30
CA THR A 29 18.39 -5.17 -9.63
C THR A 29 19.57 -4.68 -10.46
N ASP A 30 20.28 -3.64 -10.03
CA ASP A 30 21.55 -3.26 -10.66
C ASP A 30 22.61 -4.34 -10.38
N ASP A 31 22.59 -4.93 -9.19
CA ASP A 31 23.46 -6.05 -8.79
C ASP A 31 22.85 -7.43 -9.15
N HIS A 32 21.53 -7.49 -9.30
CA HIS A 32 20.77 -8.71 -9.63
C HIS A 32 19.84 -8.52 -10.84
N PRO A 33 20.38 -8.31 -12.07
CA PRO A 33 19.60 -7.94 -13.24
C PRO A 33 18.58 -9.02 -13.67
N ASP A 34 18.89 -10.29 -13.38
CA ASP A 34 18.05 -11.43 -13.74
C ASP A 34 16.93 -11.73 -12.72
N MET A 35 16.85 -10.98 -11.61
CA MET A 35 15.82 -11.15 -10.57
C MET A 35 14.43 -11.17 -11.22
N ASP A 36 13.61 -12.18 -10.92
CA ASP A 36 12.24 -12.30 -11.44
C ASP A 36 11.17 -11.83 -10.42
N TRP A 37 9.89 -11.93 -10.78
CA TRP A 37 8.80 -11.55 -9.89
C TRP A 37 8.67 -12.45 -8.66
N ASP A 38 8.98 -13.75 -8.81
CA ASP A 38 8.94 -14.69 -7.69
C ASP A 38 10.03 -14.34 -6.68
N ASP A 39 11.23 -14.00 -7.16
CA ASP A 39 12.34 -13.53 -6.32
C ASP A 39 11.94 -12.26 -5.55
N ALA A 40 11.34 -11.29 -6.22
CA ALA A 40 10.91 -10.03 -5.60
C ALA A 40 9.90 -10.27 -4.46
N TYR A 41 8.88 -11.09 -4.70
CA TYR A 41 7.92 -11.43 -3.65
C TYR A 41 8.51 -12.36 -2.58
N ALA A 42 9.50 -13.20 -2.90
CA ALA A 42 10.19 -14.01 -1.91
C ALA A 42 11.03 -13.13 -0.95
N ILE A 43 11.64 -12.06 -1.45
CA ILE A 43 12.31 -11.04 -0.62
C ILE A 43 11.28 -10.34 0.28
N GLN A 44 10.13 -9.92 -0.27
CA GLN A 44 9.06 -9.30 0.50
C GLN A 44 8.52 -10.23 1.61
N ASP A 45 8.29 -11.50 1.30
CA ASP A 45 7.82 -12.50 2.26
C ASP A 45 8.86 -12.77 3.36
N GLU A 46 10.16 -12.78 3.02
CA GLU A 46 11.21 -12.92 4.02
C GLU A 46 11.30 -11.68 4.93
N ILE A 47 11.10 -10.47 4.41
CA ILE A 47 10.96 -9.25 5.23
C ILE A 47 9.77 -9.40 6.19
N ARG A 48 8.61 -9.85 5.69
CA ARG A 48 7.41 -10.09 6.52
C ARG A 48 7.72 -11.10 7.64
N ARG A 49 8.32 -12.24 7.29
CA ARG A 49 8.70 -13.30 8.22
C ARG A 49 9.67 -12.79 9.29
N ARG A 50 10.65 -11.96 8.91
CA ARG A 50 11.60 -11.32 9.85
C ARG A 50 10.89 -10.39 10.83
N LYS A 51 9.95 -9.56 10.37
CA LYS A 51 9.09 -8.71 11.22
C LYS A 51 8.25 -9.55 12.19
N GLU A 52 7.60 -10.59 11.71
CA GLU A 52 6.75 -11.46 12.53
C GLU A 52 7.58 -12.25 13.57
N ALA A 53 8.78 -12.70 13.21
CA ALA A 53 9.69 -13.41 14.11
C ALA A 53 10.16 -12.55 15.30
N ARG A 54 10.21 -11.21 15.15
CA ARG A 54 10.50 -10.27 16.25
C ARG A 54 9.26 -9.73 16.97
N GLY A 55 8.09 -10.30 16.69
CA GLY A 55 6.85 -10.06 17.43
C GLY A 55 5.85 -9.12 16.75
N ASN A 56 6.22 -8.45 15.66
CA ASN A 56 5.31 -7.56 14.93
C ASN A 56 4.15 -8.36 14.32
N LYS A 57 3.01 -7.69 14.11
CA LYS A 57 1.84 -8.27 13.45
C LYS A 57 1.67 -7.68 12.06
N THR A 58 1.39 -8.53 11.09
CA THR A 58 0.83 -8.09 9.81
C THR A 58 -0.64 -7.75 10.02
N VAL A 59 -1.01 -6.49 9.87
CA VAL A 59 -2.34 -5.96 10.20
C VAL A 59 -3.18 -5.62 8.97
N GLY A 60 -2.62 -5.74 7.78
CA GLY A 60 -3.34 -5.51 6.54
C GLY A 60 -2.49 -5.73 5.30
N LEU A 61 -3.14 -5.55 4.15
CA LEU A 61 -2.56 -5.68 2.82
C LEU A 61 -2.77 -4.37 2.05
N LYS A 62 -1.92 -4.12 1.07
CA LYS A 62 -2.00 -2.92 0.24
C LYS A 62 -1.80 -3.24 -1.24
N CYS A 63 -2.48 -2.47 -2.08
CA CYS A 63 -2.41 -2.59 -3.54
C CYS A 63 -1.72 -1.35 -4.14
N GLY A 64 -0.58 -1.54 -4.79
CA GLY A 64 0.14 -0.50 -5.54
C GLY A 64 -0.09 -0.61 -7.05
N LEU A 65 0.20 0.46 -7.79
CA LEU A 65 0.02 0.56 -9.25
C LEU A 65 -1.42 0.29 -9.72
N THR A 66 -2.40 0.80 -9.00
CA THR A 66 -3.82 0.58 -9.28
C THR A 66 -4.43 1.60 -10.25
N SER A 67 -3.60 2.21 -11.10
CA SER A 67 -4.02 3.13 -12.15
C SER A 67 -3.60 2.58 -13.52
N PHE A 68 -4.54 2.46 -14.45
CA PHE A 68 -4.24 2.02 -15.83
C PHE A 68 -3.19 2.91 -16.51
N ALA A 69 -3.18 4.21 -16.21
CA ALA A 69 -2.18 5.13 -16.73
C ALA A 69 -0.78 4.83 -16.16
N LYS A 70 -0.66 4.67 -14.84
CA LYS A 70 0.61 4.32 -14.17
C LYS A 70 1.10 2.94 -14.63
N MET A 71 0.21 1.95 -14.76
CA MET A 71 0.53 0.61 -15.25
C MET A 71 1.09 0.66 -16.68
N LYS A 72 0.44 1.38 -17.60
CA LYS A 72 0.92 1.58 -18.97
C LYS A 72 2.28 2.29 -19.00
N GLN A 73 2.47 3.32 -18.19
CA GLN A 73 3.74 4.06 -18.09
C GLN A 73 4.88 3.16 -17.60
N MET A 74 4.60 2.27 -16.65
CA MET A 74 5.58 1.36 -16.05
C MET A 74 5.71 0.02 -16.78
N GLY A 75 4.95 -0.18 -17.87
CA GLY A 75 5.01 -1.40 -18.69
C GLY A 75 4.50 -2.66 -18.00
N VAL A 76 3.52 -2.54 -17.09
CA VAL A 76 2.89 -3.68 -16.42
C VAL A 76 1.39 -3.73 -16.66
N GLU A 77 0.83 -4.92 -16.52
CA GLU A 77 -0.59 -5.21 -16.75
C GLU A 77 -1.37 -5.51 -15.47
N VAL A 78 -0.65 -5.70 -14.35
CA VAL A 78 -1.23 -6.06 -13.05
C VAL A 78 -0.70 -5.14 -11.95
N PRO A 79 -1.52 -4.87 -10.91
CA PRO A 79 -1.07 -4.22 -9.69
C PRO A 79 0.05 -5.01 -8.99
N VAL A 80 0.74 -4.32 -8.08
CA VAL A 80 1.69 -4.93 -7.15
C VAL A 80 1.10 -4.94 -5.75
N PHE A 81 1.50 -5.90 -4.92
CA PHE A 81 0.93 -6.07 -3.59
C PHE A 81 1.99 -6.05 -2.50
N GLY A 82 1.59 -5.58 -1.33
CA GLY A 82 2.43 -5.56 -0.14
C GLY A 82 1.60 -5.75 1.12
N PHE A 83 2.27 -5.66 2.26
CA PHE A 83 1.67 -5.80 3.58
C PHE A 83 1.99 -4.59 4.46
N VAL A 84 1.15 -4.34 5.47
CA VAL A 84 1.41 -3.33 6.50
C VAL A 84 1.52 -3.98 7.87
N SER A 85 2.48 -3.52 8.67
CA SER A 85 2.72 -3.99 10.03
C SER A 85 2.08 -3.07 11.08
N ASP A 86 1.79 -3.61 12.25
CA ASP A 86 1.20 -2.91 13.39
C ASP A 86 1.86 -1.56 13.72
N TYR A 87 3.19 -1.51 13.80
CA TYR A 87 3.93 -0.28 14.13
C TYR A 87 3.86 0.80 13.05
N MET A 88 3.37 0.47 11.85
CA MET A 88 3.17 1.44 10.75
C MET A 88 1.92 2.29 10.98
N ALA A 89 0.97 1.83 11.80
CA ALA A 89 -0.25 2.57 12.08
C ALA A 89 0.05 3.89 12.82
N ARG A 90 -0.64 4.96 12.42
CA ARG A 90 -0.63 6.25 13.10
C ARG A 90 -2.07 6.70 13.35
N PRO A 91 -2.36 7.33 14.49
CA PRO A 91 -3.71 7.79 14.79
C PRO A 91 -4.09 8.97 13.90
N ASP A 92 -5.39 9.11 13.61
CA ASP A 92 -5.94 10.31 12.98
C ASP A 92 -5.63 11.56 13.82
N GLY A 93 -5.18 12.62 13.16
CA GLY A 93 -4.66 13.84 13.78
C GLY A 93 -3.27 13.68 14.42
N GLY A 94 -2.65 12.51 14.26
CA GLY A 94 -1.37 12.17 14.86
C GLY A 94 -0.15 12.83 14.21
N GLU A 95 0.97 12.71 14.91
CA GLU A 95 2.28 13.17 14.42
C GLU A 95 3.04 12.03 13.73
N ILE A 96 3.70 12.37 12.63
CA ILE A 96 4.58 11.49 11.86
C ILE A 96 5.97 12.10 11.87
N LYS A 97 6.90 11.44 12.55
CA LYS A 97 8.30 11.88 12.65
C LYS A 97 9.01 11.63 11.33
N THR A 98 9.32 12.70 10.61
CA THR A 98 10.05 12.65 9.35
C THR A 98 11.49 12.17 9.51
N ALA A 99 12.07 12.31 10.70
CA ALA A 99 13.38 11.73 11.03
C ALA A 99 13.41 10.19 11.04
N GLU A 100 12.24 9.52 11.05
CA GLU A 100 12.11 8.06 10.92
C GLU A 100 11.82 7.64 9.46
N LEU A 101 11.90 8.57 8.51
CA LEU A 101 11.55 8.41 7.10
C LEU A 101 12.68 8.92 6.21
N ILE A 102 12.67 8.55 4.93
CA ILE A 102 13.72 8.88 3.96
C ILE A 102 13.28 10.06 3.08
N HIS A 103 12.23 9.86 2.30
CA HIS A 103 11.66 10.83 1.37
C HIS A 103 10.16 10.58 1.18
N PRO A 104 9.36 10.78 2.25
CA PRO A 104 7.98 10.32 2.27
C PRO A 104 7.06 11.05 1.29
N LYS A 105 6.09 10.30 0.76
CA LYS A 105 4.93 10.81 0.03
C LYS A 105 3.66 10.23 0.62
N ILE A 106 2.55 10.92 0.42
CA ILE A 106 1.23 10.45 0.85
C ILE A 106 0.32 10.12 -0.33
N GLU A 107 -0.54 9.13 -0.15
CA GLU A 107 -1.60 8.75 -1.09
C GLU A 107 -2.92 8.60 -0.33
N ALA A 108 -4.01 9.19 -0.86
CA ALA A 108 -5.34 9.01 -0.30
C ALA A 108 -5.95 7.69 -0.77
N GLU A 109 -6.51 6.92 0.15
CA GLU A 109 -6.93 5.54 -0.09
C GLU A 109 -8.37 5.30 0.37
N ILE A 110 -9.15 4.59 -0.45
CA ILE A 110 -10.42 4.00 -0.04
C ILE A 110 -10.11 2.57 0.37
N CYS A 111 -10.35 2.21 1.63
CA CYS A 111 -10.00 0.90 2.16
C CYS A 111 -11.23 0.08 2.51
N ILE A 112 -11.05 -1.23 2.64
CA ILE A 112 -12.09 -2.13 3.13
C ILE A 112 -11.60 -3.01 4.28
N ILE A 113 -12.54 -3.48 5.10
CA ILE A 113 -12.39 -4.63 5.99
C ILE A 113 -13.20 -5.79 5.40
N THR A 114 -12.64 -6.99 5.35
CA THR A 114 -13.39 -8.19 4.96
C THR A 114 -14.16 -8.80 6.14
N LYS A 115 -15.35 -9.36 5.92
CA LYS A 115 -16.09 -10.21 6.89
C LYS A 115 -16.07 -11.70 6.53
N ALA A 116 -15.65 -12.03 5.33
CA ALA A 116 -15.54 -13.40 4.84
C ALA A 116 -14.20 -13.56 4.09
N PRO A 117 -13.63 -14.78 4.06
CA PRO A 117 -12.41 -15.02 3.32
C PRO A 117 -12.61 -14.84 1.81
N LEU A 118 -11.57 -14.37 1.12
CA LEU A 118 -11.50 -14.29 -0.34
C LEU A 118 -10.31 -15.09 -0.83
N LYS A 119 -10.54 -15.94 -1.83
CA LYS A 119 -9.52 -16.80 -2.41
C LYS A 119 -9.62 -16.83 -3.93
N GLY A 120 -8.47 -16.81 -4.59
CA GLY A 120 -8.37 -17.05 -6.04
C GLY A 120 -7.94 -18.48 -6.39
N PRO A 121 -7.74 -18.78 -7.68
CA PRO A 121 -8.01 -17.91 -8.83
C PRO A 121 -9.50 -17.76 -9.13
N GLY A 122 -9.88 -16.77 -9.94
CA GLY A 122 -11.27 -16.50 -10.34
C GLY A 122 -12.05 -15.60 -9.37
N CYS A 123 -11.38 -15.00 -8.37
CA CYS A 123 -11.96 -13.94 -7.58
C CYS A 123 -12.29 -12.75 -8.48
N HIS A 124 -13.44 -12.14 -8.23
CA HIS A 124 -14.01 -11.06 -9.03
C HIS A 124 -14.77 -10.12 -8.09
N MET A 125 -15.10 -8.94 -8.58
CA MET A 125 -15.66 -7.86 -7.76
C MET A 125 -16.93 -8.25 -6.99
N GLY A 126 -17.80 -9.09 -7.57
CA GLY A 126 -19.01 -9.57 -6.88
C GLY A 126 -18.72 -10.37 -5.62
N ALA A 127 -17.68 -11.20 -5.64
CA ALA A 127 -17.22 -11.93 -4.44
C ALA A 127 -16.69 -10.95 -3.38
N VAL A 128 -15.90 -9.95 -3.80
CA VAL A 128 -15.38 -8.91 -2.90
C VAL A 128 -16.51 -8.13 -2.24
N MET A 129 -17.52 -7.73 -3.01
CA MET A 129 -18.70 -7.01 -2.50
C MET A 129 -19.40 -7.82 -1.40
N ALA A 130 -19.63 -9.11 -1.62
CA ALA A 130 -20.25 -9.99 -0.63
C ALA A 130 -19.38 -10.19 0.63
N ALA A 131 -18.07 -10.20 0.47
CA ALA A 131 -17.11 -10.37 1.55
C ALA A 131 -16.72 -9.07 2.27
N THR A 132 -17.18 -7.90 1.82
CA THR A 132 -16.86 -6.61 2.45
C THR A 132 -17.71 -6.41 3.70
N ASP A 133 -17.06 -6.10 4.81
CA ASP A 133 -17.70 -5.68 6.05
C ASP A 133 -17.96 -4.17 6.01
N LEU A 134 -16.87 -3.40 6.00
CA LEU A 134 -16.89 -1.95 6.08
C LEU A 134 -15.97 -1.34 5.03
N VAL A 135 -16.33 -0.13 4.59
CA VAL A 135 -15.49 0.78 3.82
C VAL A 135 -15.06 1.90 4.74
N LEU A 136 -13.78 2.27 4.70
CA LEU A 136 -13.19 3.31 5.54
C LEU A 136 -12.11 4.09 4.77
N PRO A 137 -11.90 5.37 5.10
CA PRO A 137 -10.84 6.15 4.50
C PRO A 137 -9.51 5.89 5.20
N ALA A 138 -8.43 5.90 4.44
CA ALA A 138 -7.08 5.95 4.98
C ALA A 138 -6.17 6.85 4.13
N VAL A 139 -5.02 7.18 4.69
CA VAL A 139 -3.91 7.79 3.96
C VAL A 139 -2.70 6.88 4.13
N GLU A 140 -2.13 6.44 3.01
CA GLU A 140 -0.83 5.77 3.02
C GLU A 140 0.27 6.82 3.06
N VAL A 141 1.32 6.54 3.83
CA VAL A 141 2.62 7.20 3.70
C VAL A 141 3.56 6.18 3.09
N ILE A 142 3.88 6.38 1.81
CA ILE A 142 4.86 5.59 1.09
C ILE A 142 6.24 6.24 1.20
N ASP A 143 7.26 5.42 1.36
CA ASP A 143 8.62 5.87 1.57
C ASP A 143 9.59 4.83 1.03
N SER A 144 10.00 4.99 -0.23
CA SER A 144 10.86 4.01 -0.87
C SER A 144 12.21 3.94 -0.17
N ARG A 145 12.77 2.75 -0.04
CA ARG A 145 14.17 2.62 0.41
C ARG A 145 15.14 2.90 -0.73
N TYR A 146 14.69 3.00 -1.98
CA TYR A 146 15.57 3.32 -3.10
C TYR A 146 15.75 4.83 -3.28
N ARG A 147 17.01 5.24 -3.43
CA ARG A 147 17.40 6.63 -3.65
C ARG A 147 16.59 7.28 -4.77
N ASP A 148 16.13 8.51 -4.52
CA ASP A 148 15.39 9.37 -5.46
C ASP A 148 14.11 8.77 -6.07
N PHE A 149 13.49 7.74 -5.46
CA PHE A 149 12.42 6.95 -6.11
C PHE A 149 12.84 6.38 -7.49
N LYS A 150 14.15 6.14 -7.70
CA LYS A 150 14.66 5.50 -8.92
C LYS A 150 14.69 4.00 -8.74
N PHE A 151 13.62 3.35 -9.18
CA PHE A 151 13.45 1.90 -9.07
C PHE A 151 12.84 1.31 -10.34
N ASP A 152 12.95 -0.01 -10.46
CA ASP A 152 12.02 -0.81 -11.26
C ASP A 152 11.02 -1.52 -10.35
N LEU A 153 9.99 -2.09 -10.96
CA LEU A 153 8.87 -2.65 -10.19
C LEU A 153 9.21 -3.90 -9.40
N LYS A 154 10.18 -4.70 -9.86
CA LYS A 154 10.64 -5.87 -9.09
C LYS A 154 11.34 -5.41 -7.82
N SER A 155 12.11 -4.34 -7.91
CA SER A 155 12.73 -3.69 -6.75
C SER A 155 11.66 -3.13 -5.79
N VAL A 156 10.60 -2.49 -6.31
CA VAL A 156 9.47 -1.99 -5.50
C VAL A 156 8.77 -3.12 -4.75
N VAL A 157 8.48 -4.23 -5.42
CA VAL A 157 7.85 -5.40 -4.77
C VAL A 157 8.75 -5.91 -3.64
N ALA A 158 10.04 -6.09 -3.91
CA ALA A 158 11.02 -6.52 -2.91
C ALA A 158 11.07 -5.56 -1.70
N ASP A 159 10.93 -4.25 -1.95
CA ASP A 159 10.86 -3.21 -0.92
C ASP A 159 9.47 -3.07 -0.28
N ASN A 160 8.71 -4.16 -0.19
CA ASN A 160 7.35 -4.18 0.34
C ASN A 160 6.48 -3.04 -0.21
N THR A 161 6.59 -2.77 -1.52
CA THR A 161 5.86 -1.72 -2.24
C THR A 161 5.97 -0.33 -1.58
N SER A 162 7.12 -0.01 -1.01
CA SER A 162 7.39 1.26 -0.33
C SER A 162 6.49 1.54 0.89
N ALA A 163 5.84 0.51 1.47
CA ALA A 163 5.02 0.68 2.68
C ALA A 163 5.86 1.25 3.83
N SER A 164 5.33 2.25 4.54
CA SER A 164 6.03 2.83 5.70
C SER A 164 5.09 3.21 6.84
N ARG A 165 4.07 4.03 6.61
CA ARG A 165 3.04 4.35 7.61
C ARG A 165 1.65 4.36 6.97
N PHE A 166 0.62 4.27 7.79
CA PHE A 166 -0.76 4.53 7.35
C PHE A 166 -1.57 5.18 8.47
N VAL A 167 -2.54 5.99 8.10
CA VAL A 167 -3.49 6.64 9.01
C VAL A 167 -4.89 6.24 8.64
N ILE A 168 -5.61 5.61 9.56
CA ILE A 168 -7.04 5.35 9.45
C ILE A 168 -7.77 6.44 10.25
N GLY A 169 -8.83 7.00 9.67
CA GLY A 169 -9.62 8.03 10.34
C GLY A 169 -11.04 8.12 9.78
N GLY A 170 -11.63 9.30 9.89
CA GLY A 170 -12.95 9.56 9.35
C GLY A 170 -14.04 8.67 9.96
N ARG A 171 -14.96 8.19 9.12
CA ARG A 171 -16.15 7.44 9.50
C ARG A 171 -16.31 6.22 8.59
N PRO A 172 -16.25 4.99 9.13
CA PRO A 172 -16.56 3.80 8.36
C PRO A 172 -18.05 3.76 7.99
N LYS A 173 -18.36 3.13 6.86
CA LYS A 173 -19.72 2.90 6.36
C LYS A 173 -19.88 1.52 5.74
N ASP A 174 -21.12 1.06 5.65
CA ASP A 174 -21.43 -0.15 4.90
C ASP A 174 -21.26 0.09 3.40
N LEU A 175 -20.85 -0.95 2.67
CA LEU A 175 -20.63 -0.86 1.22
C LEU A 175 -21.87 -0.37 0.45
N GLY A 176 -23.08 -0.76 0.88
CA GLY A 176 -24.34 -0.38 0.24
C GLY A 176 -24.72 1.10 0.40
N GLU A 177 -24.07 1.83 1.29
CA GLU A 177 -24.29 3.27 1.50
C GLU A 177 -23.48 4.16 0.54
N LEU A 178 -22.60 3.57 -0.26
CA LEU A 178 -21.61 4.29 -1.05
C LEU A 178 -21.60 3.83 -2.50
N ASP A 179 -21.44 4.78 -3.43
CA ASP A 179 -20.91 4.48 -4.76
C ASP A 179 -19.40 4.73 -4.77
N LEU A 180 -18.62 3.65 -4.62
CA LEU A 180 -17.15 3.75 -4.54
C LEU A 180 -16.50 4.29 -5.82
N ARG A 181 -17.20 4.29 -6.96
CA ARG A 181 -16.64 4.84 -8.21
C ARG A 181 -16.68 6.36 -8.20
N THR A 182 -17.76 6.94 -7.64
CA THR A 182 -17.99 8.38 -7.63
C THR A 182 -17.61 9.05 -6.31
N LEU A 183 -17.23 8.26 -5.29
CA LEU A 183 -16.74 8.76 -4.01
C LEU A 183 -15.60 9.77 -4.20
N GLY A 184 -15.89 11.05 -3.93
CA GLY A 184 -14.95 12.14 -4.08
C GLY A 184 -13.93 12.21 -2.95
N VAL A 185 -12.70 12.57 -3.29
CA VAL A 185 -11.58 12.76 -2.36
C VAL A 185 -10.92 14.10 -2.64
N VAL A 186 -10.68 14.88 -1.58
CA VAL A 186 -9.96 16.16 -1.63
C VAL A 186 -8.77 16.08 -0.70
N LEU A 187 -7.56 16.24 -1.22
CA LEU A 187 -6.33 16.27 -0.44
C LEU A 187 -5.87 17.72 -0.26
N GLU A 188 -5.80 18.14 0.99
CA GLU A 188 -5.27 19.43 1.43
C GLU A 188 -3.89 19.27 2.05
N LYS A 189 -2.96 20.16 1.69
CA LYS A 189 -1.65 20.29 2.30
C LYS A 189 -1.46 21.74 2.75
N ASN A 190 -1.19 21.95 4.03
CA ASN A 190 -1.01 23.27 4.65
C ASN A 190 -2.19 24.24 4.40
N GLY A 191 -3.41 23.70 4.35
CA GLY A 191 -4.65 24.46 4.13
C GLY A 191 -4.98 24.73 2.66
N GLU A 192 -4.16 24.26 1.72
CA GLU A 192 -4.40 24.40 0.28
C GLU A 192 -4.80 23.06 -0.34
N VAL A 193 -5.82 23.07 -1.20
CA VAL A 193 -6.18 21.88 -1.99
C VAL A 193 -5.11 21.64 -3.04
N VAL A 194 -4.38 20.52 -2.91
CA VAL A 194 -3.31 20.17 -3.85
C VAL A 194 -3.78 19.20 -4.93
N THR A 195 -4.79 18.37 -4.63
CA THR A 195 -5.37 17.45 -5.61
C THR A 195 -6.77 16.98 -5.23
N MET A 196 -7.52 16.53 -6.24
CA MET A 196 -8.89 16.00 -6.10
C MET A 196 -9.06 14.82 -7.04
N ALA A 197 -9.74 13.78 -6.58
CA ALA A 197 -9.99 12.58 -7.36
C ALA A 197 -11.29 11.89 -6.95
N ALA A 198 -11.65 10.84 -7.68
CA ALA A 198 -12.77 9.97 -7.37
C ALA A 198 -12.31 8.51 -7.35
N GLY A 199 -12.98 7.66 -6.58
CA GLY A 199 -12.55 6.27 -6.39
C GLY A 199 -12.41 5.45 -7.68
N ALA A 200 -13.08 5.82 -8.79
CA ALA A 200 -12.86 5.22 -10.10
C ALA A 200 -11.43 5.35 -10.64
N ALA A 201 -10.59 6.23 -10.09
CA ALA A 201 -9.16 6.29 -10.40
C ALA A 201 -8.43 4.98 -10.09
N VAL A 202 -8.95 4.20 -9.13
CA VAL A 202 -8.45 2.87 -8.75
C VAL A 202 -9.08 1.82 -9.65
N LEU A 203 -8.41 1.50 -10.77
CA LEU A 203 -8.79 0.45 -11.73
C LEU A 203 -10.24 0.54 -12.26
N GLY A 204 -10.86 1.73 -12.24
CA GLY A 204 -12.28 1.92 -12.57
C GLY A 204 -13.25 1.60 -11.43
N HIS A 205 -12.82 0.81 -10.42
CA HIS A 205 -13.53 0.55 -9.18
C HIS A 205 -12.58 -0.01 -8.10
N PRO A 206 -12.53 0.55 -6.87
CA PRO A 206 -11.59 0.12 -5.82
C PRO A 206 -11.56 -1.38 -5.51
N LEU A 207 -12.73 -2.04 -5.49
CA LEU A 207 -12.87 -3.48 -5.23
C LEU A 207 -12.24 -4.37 -6.32
N ALA A 208 -11.97 -3.85 -7.52
CA ALA A 208 -11.23 -4.59 -8.53
C ALA A 208 -9.80 -4.90 -8.08
N ALA A 209 -9.15 -3.98 -7.36
CA ALA A 209 -7.82 -4.19 -6.81
C ALA A 209 -7.80 -5.33 -5.78
N VAL A 210 -8.84 -5.43 -4.96
CA VAL A 210 -9.00 -6.51 -3.97
C VAL A 210 -9.19 -7.87 -4.65
N ALA A 211 -9.98 -7.93 -5.73
CA ALA A 211 -10.14 -9.16 -6.48
C ALA A 211 -8.81 -9.63 -7.10
N MET A 212 -8.02 -8.68 -7.64
CA MET A 212 -6.67 -8.97 -8.16
C MET A 212 -5.72 -9.44 -7.06
N LEU A 213 -5.76 -8.83 -5.88
CA LEU A 213 -5.00 -9.26 -4.70
C LEU A 213 -5.37 -10.70 -4.29
N ALA A 214 -6.66 -11.02 -4.21
CA ALA A 214 -7.12 -12.37 -3.89
C ALA A 214 -6.66 -13.41 -4.92
N ASN A 215 -6.64 -13.05 -6.20
CA ASN A 215 -6.12 -13.89 -7.28
C ASN A 215 -4.61 -14.07 -7.20
N HIS A 216 -3.87 -13.01 -6.88
CA HIS A 216 -2.42 -13.06 -6.67
C HIS A 216 -2.05 -14.00 -5.52
N LEU A 217 -2.73 -13.86 -4.37
CA LEU A 217 -2.53 -14.73 -3.22
C LEU A 217 -2.98 -16.18 -3.51
N GLY A 218 -4.11 -16.36 -4.21
CA GLY A 218 -4.59 -17.68 -4.61
C GLY A 218 -3.62 -18.45 -5.50
N ALA A 219 -2.89 -17.76 -6.39
CA ALA A 219 -1.84 -18.37 -7.20
C ALA A 219 -0.62 -18.83 -6.38
N ARG A 220 -0.53 -18.41 -5.12
CA ARG A 220 0.52 -18.77 -4.14
C ARG A 220 -0.03 -19.68 -3.03
N ASP A 221 -1.19 -20.31 -3.24
CA ASP A 221 -1.92 -21.13 -2.27
C ASP A 221 -2.31 -20.39 -0.96
N GLN A 222 -2.41 -19.06 -1.03
CA GLN A 222 -2.84 -18.20 0.08
C GLN A 222 -4.26 -17.68 -0.15
N GLU A 223 -4.83 -17.07 0.89
CA GLU A 223 -6.13 -16.40 0.84
C GLU A 223 -6.08 -15.10 1.64
N ILE A 224 -7.09 -14.26 1.45
CA ILE A 224 -7.37 -13.10 2.30
C ILE A 224 -8.33 -13.57 3.39
N PRO A 225 -7.92 -13.64 4.67
CA PRO A 225 -8.82 -14.03 5.76
C PRO A 225 -9.95 -13.02 5.98
N ALA A 226 -11.00 -13.43 6.69
CA ALA A 226 -11.97 -12.50 7.28
C ALA A 226 -11.27 -11.59 8.31
N GLY A 227 -11.74 -10.34 8.43
CA GLY A 227 -11.18 -9.31 9.28
C GLY A 227 -9.95 -8.60 8.70
N THR A 228 -9.60 -8.84 7.43
CA THR A 228 -8.41 -8.26 6.82
C THR A 228 -8.67 -6.82 6.40
N PHE A 229 -7.81 -5.89 6.83
CA PHE A 229 -7.75 -4.52 6.33
C PHE A 229 -7.01 -4.46 5.00
N ILE A 230 -7.61 -3.82 4.00
CA ILE A 230 -7.04 -3.73 2.65
C ILE A 230 -7.08 -2.29 2.15
N MET A 231 -5.89 -1.77 1.85
CA MET A 231 -5.66 -0.52 1.15
C MET A 231 -5.75 -0.78 -0.36
N THR A 232 -6.78 -0.23 -1.02
CA THR A 232 -7.11 -0.61 -2.41
C THR A 232 -6.25 0.11 -3.45
N GLY A 233 -5.42 1.05 -3.02
CA GLY A 233 -4.47 1.83 -3.79
C GLY A 233 -4.83 3.31 -3.87
N GLY A 234 -3.79 4.14 -4.09
CA GLY A 234 -3.91 5.59 -4.16
C GLY A 234 -4.92 6.08 -5.20
N VAL A 235 -5.93 6.81 -4.74
CA VAL A 235 -6.95 7.47 -5.56
C VAL A 235 -6.37 8.71 -6.28
N THR A 236 -5.35 9.33 -5.67
CA THR A 236 -4.64 10.50 -6.18
C THR A 236 -3.21 10.14 -6.62
N GLU A 237 -2.51 11.08 -7.26
CA GLU A 237 -1.04 11.03 -7.28
C GLU A 237 -0.46 11.14 -5.86
N ALA A 238 0.78 10.66 -5.72
CA ALA A 238 1.52 10.73 -4.47
C ALA A 238 2.07 12.14 -4.24
N ILE A 239 1.74 12.74 -3.09
CA ILE A 239 2.16 14.10 -2.74
C ILE A 239 3.33 14.05 -1.76
N ALA A 240 4.44 14.71 -2.09
CA ALA A 240 5.60 14.77 -1.20
C ALA A 240 5.32 15.59 0.06
N VAL A 241 5.86 15.13 1.19
CA VAL A 241 5.69 15.74 2.52
C VAL A 241 7.05 15.87 3.21
N GLN A 242 7.17 16.90 4.06
CA GLN A 242 8.39 17.21 4.81
C GLN A 242 8.02 17.72 6.22
N ALA A 243 9.02 17.85 7.09
CA ALA A 243 8.83 18.37 8.44
C ALA A 243 8.12 19.73 8.41
N GLY A 244 7.10 19.90 9.27
CA GLY A 244 6.26 21.09 9.35
C GLY A 244 4.98 21.03 8.53
N ASP A 245 4.84 20.09 7.60
CA ASP A 245 3.63 19.94 6.80
C ASP A 245 2.44 19.43 7.62
N ASN A 246 1.26 19.95 7.32
CA ASN A 246 -0.03 19.44 7.80
C ASN A 246 -0.84 18.95 6.61
N VAL A 247 -1.46 17.78 6.76
CA VAL A 247 -2.26 17.15 5.72
C VAL A 247 -3.65 16.87 6.27
N ALA A 248 -4.66 17.17 5.45
CA ALA A 248 -6.04 16.77 5.69
C ALA A 248 -6.64 16.21 4.40
N VAL A 249 -7.25 15.04 4.47
CA VAL A 249 -7.86 14.37 3.33
C VAL A 249 -9.33 14.17 3.61
N ARG A 250 -10.18 14.83 2.82
CA ARG A 250 -11.64 14.76 2.96
C ARG A 250 -12.17 13.74 1.99
N PHE A 251 -12.93 12.80 2.51
CA PHE A 251 -13.60 11.77 1.73
C PHE A 251 -15.09 12.06 1.80
N GLN A 252 -15.72 12.23 0.65
CA GLN A 252 -17.17 12.42 0.57
C GLN A 252 -17.85 11.30 1.36
N ASP A 253 -18.77 11.66 2.27
CA ASP A 253 -19.54 10.71 3.10
C ASP A 253 -18.75 9.86 4.11
N LEU A 254 -17.41 9.87 4.09
CA LEU A 254 -16.53 9.12 5.00
C LEU A 254 -15.72 10.01 5.96
N GLY A 255 -15.95 11.33 5.96
CA GLY A 255 -15.31 12.25 6.90
C GLY A 255 -13.93 12.71 6.45
N THR A 256 -12.99 12.87 7.40
CA THR A 256 -11.67 13.42 7.13
C THR A 256 -10.61 12.63 7.89
N VAL A 257 -9.45 12.43 7.26
CA VAL A 257 -8.24 11.86 7.86
C VAL A 257 -7.16 12.93 7.86
N SER A 258 -6.46 13.12 8.97
CA SER A 258 -5.47 14.18 9.14
C SER A 258 -4.20 13.70 9.81
N MET A 259 -3.08 14.39 9.54
CA MET A 259 -1.78 14.13 10.17
C MET A 259 -0.85 15.32 10.06
N ARG A 260 0.14 15.38 10.95
CA ARG A 260 1.19 16.40 10.94
C ARG A 260 2.57 15.75 10.84
N PHE A 261 3.42 16.29 9.98
CA PHE A 261 4.80 15.85 9.80
C PHE A 261 5.73 16.68 10.70
N VAL A 262 6.53 16.00 11.52
CA VAL A 262 7.40 16.61 12.54
C VAL A 262 8.85 16.22 12.43
#